data_AF-A0A8H7KZG5-F1
#
_entry.id   AF-A0A8H7KZG5-F1
#
_cell.length_a   1.000
_cell.length_b   1.000
_cell.length_c   1.000
_cell.angle_alpha   90.00
_cell.angle_beta   90.00
_cell.angle_gamma   90.00
#
_symmetry.space_group_name_H-M   'P 1'
#
loop_
_entity.id
_entity.type
_entity.pdbx_description
1 polymer ?
#
loop_
_entity_poly.entity_id
_entity_poly.type
_entity_poly.pdbx_seq_one_letter_code
_entity_poly.pdbx_strand_id
1 'polypeptide(L)'
;MASAINHVHAYRSVLREVTKSSKVAQAARDKSITSSLRTIIAKQRADPKEIELFNHDIQNVVTFMRAQREHKKLIDRYNPLFDLTAEERIVATTRRVGLNMPKLYDASAPGPDPTAKEPEPKE
;
A
#
# COMPACT_ATOMS: atom_id res chain seq x y z
N MET A 1 -19.36 27.75 -19.18
CA MET A 1 -18.56 27.55 -20.41
C MET A 1 -17.67 26.34 -20.21
N ALA A 2 -18.08 25.15 -20.68
CA ALA A 2 -17.27 23.94 -20.58
C ALA A 2 -16.00 24.14 -21.42
N SER A 3 -14.86 24.27 -20.75
CA SER A 3 -13.56 24.38 -21.42
C SER A 3 -13.28 23.05 -22.11
N ALA A 4 -13.07 23.09 -23.44
CA ALA A 4 -12.64 21.92 -24.20
C ALA A 4 -11.37 21.35 -23.57
N ILE A 5 -11.44 20.11 -23.07
CA ILE A 5 -10.29 19.49 -22.44
C ILE A 5 -9.17 19.36 -23.44
N ASN A 6 -8.03 19.90 -23.07
CA ASN A 6 -6.80 19.66 -23.76
C ASN A 6 -6.35 18.22 -23.41
N HIS A 7 -6.70 17.26 -24.27
CA HIS A 7 -6.49 15.82 -24.07
C HIS A 7 -5.06 15.48 -23.61
N VAL A 8 -4.08 16.30 -24.03
CA VAL A 8 -2.68 16.21 -23.61
C VAL A 8 -2.49 16.45 -22.11
N HIS A 9 -3.15 17.45 -21.54
CA HIS A 9 -3.05 17.75 -20.11
C HIS A 9 -3.72 16.69 -19.25
N ALA A 10 -4.89 16.22 -19.67
CA ALA A 10 -5.63 15.14 -19.01
C ALA A 10 -4.82 13.82 -19.04
N TYR A 11 -4.23 13.47 -20.18
CA TYR A 11 -3.33 12.32 -20.28
C TYR A 11 -2.11 12.45 -19.38
N ARG A 12 -1.45 13.62 -19.39
CA ARG A 12 -0.24 13.85 -18.58
C ARG A 12 -0.52 13.83 -17.09
N SER A 13 -1.67 14.32 -16.63
CA SER A 13 -2.02 14.28 -15.20
C SER A 13 -2.23 12.84 -14.74
N VAL A 14 -3.00 12.04 -15.48
CA VAL A 14 -3.22 10.61 -15.18
C VAL A 14 -1.91 9.84 -15.18
N LEU A 15 -1.08 9.99 -16.23
CA LEU A 15 0.23 9.33 -16.28
C LEU A 15 1.14 9.71 -15.11
N ARG A 16 1.15 10.99 -14.70
CA ARG A 16 1.95 11.44 -13.56
C ARG A 16 1.50 10.79 -12.27
N GLU A 17 0.20 10.57 -12.08
CA GLU A 17 -0.28 9.87 -10.87
C GLU A 17 0.03 8.38 -10.91
N VAL A 18 -0.17 7.70 -12.05
CA VAL A 18 0.20 6.28 -12.25
C VAL A 18 1.69 6.04 -12.01
N THR A 19 2.55 6.93 -12.53
CA THR A 19 4.00 6.81 -12.36
C THR A 19 4.47 7.07 -10.93
N LYS A 20 3.76 7.92 -10.17
CA LYS A 20 4.01 8.18 -8.75
C LYS A 20 3.47 7.08 -7.83
N SER A 21 2.44 6.34 -8.24
CA SER A 21 1.89 5.23 -7.46
C SER A 21 2.60 3.91 -7.72
N SER A 22 3.32 3.78 -8.84
CA SER A 22 4.09 2.57 -9.17
C SER A 22 5.24 2.33 -8.19
N LYS A 23 5.29 1.11 -7.64
CA LYS A 23 6.40 0.60 -6.81
C LYS A 23 7.61 0.15 -7.65
N VAL A 24 7.47 0.08 -8.97
CA VAL A 24 8.50 -0.44 -9.89
C VAL A 24 9.34 0.70 -10.45
N ALA A 25 10.66 0.46 -10.54
CA ALA A 25 11.61 1.37 -11.17
C ALA A 25 11.21 1.69 -12.61
N GLN A 26 11.44 2.93 -13.06
CA GLN A 26 10.97 3.41 -14.36
C GLN A 26 11.37 2.52 -15.54
N ALA A 27 12.58 1.95 -15.51
CA ALA A 27 13.10 1.09 -16.57
C ALA A 27 12.39 -0.27 -16.69
N ALA A 28 11.83 -0.79 -15.60
CA ALA A 28 11.17 -2.10 -15.55
C ALA A 28 9.64 -2.02 -15.68
N ARG A 29 9.10 -0.84 -16.00
CA ARG A 29 7.65 -0.65 -16.13
C ARG A 29 7.14 -1.20 -17.45
N ASP A 30 5.99 -1.88 -17.37
CA ASP A 30 5.30 -2.36 -18.56
C ASP A 30 4.75 -1.18 -19.39
N LYS A 31 5.15 -1.14 -20.66
CA LYS A 31 4.74 -0.14 -21.64
C LYS A 31 3.30 -0.37 -22.11
N SER A 32 2.79 -1.61 -21.99
CA SER A 32 1.42 -1.98 -22.39
C SER A 32 0.38 -1.09 -21.70
N ILE A 33 0.56 -0.85 -20.40
CA ILE A 33 -0.33 -0.03 -19.57
C ILE A 33 -0.38 1.41 -20.09
N THR A 34 0.77 2.00 -20.39
CA THR A 34 0.84 3.37 -20.91
C THR A 34 0.24 3.51 -22.30
N SER A 35 0.34 2.46 -23.12
CA SER A 35 -0.29 2.37 -24.44
C SER A 35 -1.81 2.30 -24.29
N SER A 36 -2.33 1.40 -23.46
CA SER A 36 -3.77 1.25 -23.19
C SER A 36 -4.40 2.53 -22.62
N LEU A 37 -3.72 3.23 -21.72
CA LEU A 37 -4.20 4.52 -21.22
C LEU A 37 -4.25 5.58 -22.33
N ARG A 38 -3.25 5.56 -23.22
CA ARG A 38 -3.21 6.48 -24.35
C ARG A 38 -4.36 6.22 -25.32
N THR A 39 -4.66 4.96 -25.63
CA THR A 39 -5.76 4.59 -26.55
C THR A 39 -7.12 4.98 -25.97
N ILE A 40 -7.34 4.77 -24.66
CA ILE A 40 -8.59 5.17 -23.98
C ILE A 40 -8.83 6.69 -24.04
N ILE A 41 -7.77 7.48 -23.82
CA ILE A 41 -7.86 8.94 -23.77
C ILE A 41 -7.90 9.55 -25.18
N ALA A 42 -7.19 8.96 -26.13
CA ALA A 42 -7.18 9.37 -27.53
C ALA A 42 -8.43 8.92 -28.30
N LYS A 43 -9.26 8.04 -27.75
CA LYS A 43 -10.52 7.61 -28.37
C LYS A 43 -11.39 8.84 -28.62
N GLN A 44 -11.62 9.14 -29.90
CA GLN A 44 -12.51 10.21 -30.34
C GLN A 44 -13.94 9.89 -29.88
N ARG A 45 -14.62 10.88 -29.31
CA ARG A 45 -16.03 10.80 -28.92
C ARG A 45 -16.77 11.83 -29.76
N ALA A 46 -17.91 11.42 -30.33
CA ALA A 46 -18.71 12.27 -31.22
C ALA A 46 -19.74 13.08 -30.44
N ASP A 47 -20.30 12.49 -29.39
CA ASP A 47 -21.39 13.12 -28.63
C ASP A 47 -20.87 14.11 -27.59
N PRO A 48 -21.40 15.35 -27.56
CA PRO A 48 -20.93 16.39 -26.63
C PRO A 48 -21.16 16.01 -25.16
N LYS A 49 -22.26 15.31 -24.86
CA LYS A 49 -22.55 14.80 -23.51
C LYS A 49 -21.53 13.75 -23.06
N GLU A 50 -21.12 12.84 -23.97
CA GLU A 50 -20.10 11.84 -23.66
C GLU A 50 -18.73 12.46 -23.42
N ILE A 51 -18.42 13.53 -24.15
CA ILE A 51 -17.18 14.30 -23.94
C ILE A 51 -17.19 14.92 -22.54
N GLU A 52 -18.28 15.57 -22.13
CA GLU A 52 -18.39 16.19 -20.80
C GLU A 52 -18.32 15.16 -19.66
N LEU A 53 -19.02 14.02 -19.79
CA LEU A 53 -18.97 12.94 -18.81
C LEU A 53 -17.55 12.36 -18.68
N PHE A 54 -16.91 12.07 -19.81
CA PHE A 54 -15.54 11.56 -19.81
C PHE A 54 -14.56 12.55 -19.18
N ASN A 55 -14.75 13.84 -19.43
CA ASN A 55 -13.93 14.90 -18.85
C ASN A 55 -14.04 14.92 -17.33
N HIS A 56 -15.25 14.78 -16.80
CA HIS A 56 -15.50 14.66 -15.37
C HIS A 56 -14.88 13.38 -14.79
N ASP A 57 -15.04 12.24 -15.47
CA ASP A 57 -14.49 10.96 -15.03
C ASP A 57 -12.97 10.99 -14.92
N ILE A 58 -12.28 11.58 -15.91
CA ILE A 58 -10.81 11.70 -15.85
C ILE A 58 -10.36 12.58 -14.68
N GLN A 59 -11.06 13.68 -14.40
CA GLN A 59 -10.76 14.51 -13.23
C GLN A 59 -10.97 13.74 -11.92
N ASN A 60 -12.02 12.92 -11.86
CA ASN A 60 -12.28 12.06 -10.71
C ASN A 60 -11.20 11.01 -10.52
N VAL A 61 -10.77 10.36 -11.60
CA VAL A 61 -9.66 9.39 -11.57
C VAL A 61 -8.39 10.05 -11.03
N VAL A 62 -8.02 11.23 -11.53
CA VAL A 62 -6.83 11.95 -11.04
C VAL A 62 -6.95 12.27 -9.54
N THR A 63 -8.11 12.74 -9.11
CA THR A 63 -8.39 13.06 -7.71
C THR A 63 -8.31 11.81 -6.83
N PHE A 64 -8.92 10.71 -7.26
CA PHE A 64 -8.90 9.43 -6.56
C PHE A 64 -7.48 8.89 -6.39
N MET A 65 -6.68 8.88 -7.47
CA MET A 65 -5.29 8.39 -7.41
C MET A 65 -4.42 9.23 -6.46
N ARG A 66 -4.65 10.55 -6.42
CA ARG A 66 -3.96 11.44 -5.46
C ARG A 66 -4.36 11.10 -4.03
N ALA A 67 -5.66 10.99 -3.77
CA ALA A 67 -6.19 10.64 -2.45
C ALA A 67 -5.68 9.29 -1.97
N GLN A 68 -5.60 8.28 -2.85
CA GLN A 68 -5.08 6.96 -2.51
C GLN A 68 -3.61 7.01 -2.06
N ARG A 69 -2.77 7.81 -2.73
CA ARG A 69 -1.37 8.01 -2.31
C ARG A 69 -1.29 8.72 -0.96
N GLU A 70 -2.10 9.76 -0.75
CA GLU A 70 -2.13 10.50 0.50
C GLU A 70 -2.62 9.65 1.66
N HIS A 71 -3.70 8.89 1.45
CA HIS A 71 -4.21 7.91 2.39
C HIS A 71 -3.12 6.92 2.81
N LYS A 72 -2.37 6.36 1.85
CA LYS A 72 -1.24 5.48 2.17
C LYS A 72 -0.21 6.19 3.08
N LYS A 73 0.17 7.42 2.76
CA LYS A 73 1.12 8.19 3.60
C LYS A 73 0.58 8.44 5.01
N LEU A 74 -0.72 8.69 5.16
CA LEU A 74 -1.37 8.90 6.45
C LEU A 74 -1.38 7.61 7.27
N ILE A 75 -1.72 6.48 6.64
CA ILE A 75 -1.64 5.17 7.29
C ILE A 75 -0.21 4.90 7.77
N ASP A 76 0.79 5.05 6.90
CA ASP A 76 2.19 4.78 7.24
C ASP A 76 2.67 5.65 8.43
N ARG A 77 2.14 6.88 8.56
CA ARG A 77 2.50 7.83 9.63
C ARG A 77 1.80 7.55 10.97
N TYR A 78 0.49 7.32 10.94
CA TYR A 78 -0.32 7.28 12.14
C TYR A 78 -0.62 5.85 12.62
N ASN A 79 -0.56 4.87 11.73
CA ASN A 79 -0.78 3.47 12.05
C ASN A 79 0.25 2.57 11.35
N PRO A 80 1.54 2.61 11.74
CA PRO A 80 2.57 1.80 11.11
C PRO A 80 2.41 0.29 11.34
N LEU A 81 1.56 -0.13 12.29
CA LEU A 81 1.30 -1.55 12.60
C LEU A 81 0.13 -2.13 11.79
N PHE A 82 -0.39 -1.40 10.80
CA PHE A 82 -1.57 -1.80 10.04
C PHE A 82 -1.35 -3.06 9.18
N ASP A 83 -0.12 -3.26 8.67
CA ASP A 83 0.24 -4.38 7.78
C ASP A 83 0.72 -5.62 8.56
N LEU A 84 0.91 -5.49 9.89
CA LEU A 84 1.39 -6.57 10.74
C LEU A 84 0.24 -7.52 11.12
N THR A 85 0.55 -8.81 11.11
CA THR A 85 -0.30 -9.85 11.71
C THR A 85 -0.46 -9.61 13.22
N ALA A 86 -1.46 -10.27 13.82
CA ALA A 86 -1.72 -10.12 15.26
C ALA A 86 -0.48 -10.47 16.11
N GLU A 87 0.24 -11.54 15.75
CA GLU A 87 1.45 -11.98 16.46
C GLU A 87 2.59 -10.97 16.34
N GLU A 88 2.87 -10.49 15.13
CA GLU A 88 3.89 -9.48 14.88
C GLU A 88 3.59 -8.15 15.58
N ARG A 89 2.30 -7.80 15.69
CA ARG A 89 1.85 -6.62 16.44
C ARG A 89 2.15 -6.75 17.92
N ILE A 90 1.91 -7.92 18.51
CA ILE A 90 2.22 -8.18 19.92
C ILE A 90 3.74 -8.08 20.11
N VAL A 91 4.55 -8.69 19.22
CA VAL A 91 6.02 -8.59 19.25
C VAL A 91 6.50 -7.12 19.19
N ALA A 92 5.96 -6.33 18.25
CA ALA A 92 6.33 -4.93 18.09
C ALA A 92 5.95 -4.09 19.33
N THR A 93 4.82 -4.40 19.96
CA THR A 93 4.37 -3.71 21.18
C THR A 93 5.23 -4.09 22.38
N THR A 94 5.59 -5.35 22.52
CA THR A 94 6.47 -5.84 23.59
C THR A 94 7.87 -5.21 23.50
N ARG A 95 8.42 -5.07 22.28
CA ARG A 95 9.69 -4.33 22.07
C ARG A 95 9.59 -2.86 22.45
N ARG A 96 8.42 -2.23 22.26
CA ARG A 96 8.19 -0.82 22.61
C ARG A 96 8.30 -0.55 24.12
N VAL A 97 7.99 -1.56 24.96
CA VAL A 97 8.16 -1.49 26.42
C VAL A 97 9.52 -2.02 26.90
N GLY A 98 10.45 -2.30 25.98
CA GLY A 98 11.78 -2.82 26.31
C GLY A 98 11.80 -4.30 26.71
N LEU A 99 10.71 -5.03 26.44
CA LEU A 99 10.61 -6.46 26.72
C LEU A 99 10.76 -7.29 25.43
N ASN A 100 11.10 -8.56 25.59
CA ASN A 100 11.04 -9.55 24.50
C ASN A 100 9.79 -10.41 24.66
N MET A 101 9.27 -10.91 23.53
CA MET A 101 8.14 -11.84 23.58
C MET A 101 8.53 -13.13 24.31
N PRO A 102 7.67 -13.64 25.22
CA PRO A 102 7.92 -14.91 25.88
C PRO A 102 7.93 -16.04 24.85
N LYS A 103 8.77 -17.05 25.10
CA LYS A 103 8.77 -18.27 24.29
C LYS A 103 7.43 -18.97 24.48
N LEU A 104 6.80 -19.36 23.38
CA LEU A 104 5.61 -20.22 23.44
C LEU A 104 6.02 -21.57 24.04
N TYR A 105 5.13 -22.16 24.83
CA TYR A 105 5.34 -23.48 25.40
C TYR A 105 5.41 -24.53 24.29
N ASP A 106 6.49 -25.31 24.27
CA ASP A 106 6.65 -26.44 23.35
C ASP A 106 6.34 -27.74 24.11
N ALA A 107 5.23 -28.38 23.73
CA ALA A 107 4.81 -29.64 24.36
C ALA A 107 5.73 -30.83 24.04
N SER A 108 6.56 -30.73 22.99
CA SER A 108 7.50 -31.78 22.60
C SER A 108 8.84 -31.70 23.34
N ALA A 109 9.14 -30.54 23.91
CA ALA A 109 10.34 -30.27 24.70
C ALA A 109 9.94 -29.49 25.96
N PRO A 110 9.33 -30.14 26.96
CA PRO A 110 9.04 -29.48 28.22
C PRO A 110 10.35 -28.94 28.80
N GLY A 111 10.40 -27.63 29.02
CA GLY A 111 11.55 -26.99 29.67
C GLY A 111 11.79 -27.59 31.06
N PRO A 112 12.98 -27.41 31.65
CA PRO A 112 13.26 -27.93 32.98
C PRO A 112 12.23 -27.40 33.97
N ASP A 113 11.57 -28.31 34.68
CA ASP A 113 10.58 -27.96 35.70
C ASP A 113 11.21 -26.99 36.71
N PRO A 114 10.64 -25.80 36.93
CA PRO A 114 11.18 -24.82 37.88
C PRO A 114 11.13 -25.30 39.33
N THR A 115 10.49 -26.44 39.60
CA THR A 115 10.41 -27.12 40.89
C THR A 115 11.41 -28.26 41.06
N ALA A 116 12.20 -28.61 40.04
CA ALA A 116 13.24 -29.62 40.16
C ALA A 116 14.44 -29.07 40.95
N LYS A 117 14.51 -29.41 42.25
CA LYS A 117 15.72 -29.22 43.08
C LYS A 117 16.95 -29.75 42.33
N GLU A 118 17.98 -28.92 42.19
CA GLU A 118 19.30 -29.38 41.76
C GLU A 118 19.74 -30.55 42.66
N PRO A 119 20.20 -31.68 42.09
CA PRO A 119 20.65 -32.79 42.91
C PRO A 119 21.89 -32.34 43.70
N GLU A 120 21.79 -32.40 45.04
CA GLU A 120 22.92 -32.10 45.91
C GLU A 120 24.14 -32.96 45.52
N PRO A 121 25.34 -32.35 45.44
CA PRO A 121 26.55 -33.09 45.15
C PRO A 121 26.81 -34.08 46.28
N LYS A 122 26.87 -35.38 45.95
CA LYS A 122 27.30 -36.42 46.88
C LYS A 122 28.81 -36.26 47.12
N GLU A 123 29.18 -35.97 48.36
CA GLU A 123 30.55 -36.02 48.88
C GLU A 123 31.18 -37.41 48.78
#